data_AF-A0A2K8XTR7-F1
#
_entry.id   AF-A0A2K8XTR7-F1
#
_cell.length_a   1.000
_cell.length_b   1.000
_cell.length_c   1.000
_cell.angle_alpha   90.00
_cell.angle_beta   90.00
_cell.angle_gamma   90.00
#
_symmetry.space_group_name_H-M   'P 1'
#
loop_
_entity.id
_entity.type
_entity.pdbx_description
1 polymer ?
#
loop_
_entity_poly.entity_id
_entity_poly.type
_entity_poly.pdbx_seq_one_letter_code
_entity_poly.pdbx_strand_id
1 'polypeptide(L)'
;MSKKITGFSKFTKEEKINWLAENYLKGNSTAIDIIKQYWNADEKLQQLHDDFIENTISNFYLPMGVAPNFLINGKEYAIPMVTEESSVVAAASLVAKFWSTKGGFKTTVFGTTKIGQVHFMFAGEKADLEKYFNKNKTELYAATASITKNMEKRGGGILDIKLVDKTEKLENYYQLHITFETKDSMGANFINSCLEAIATEFRNDEIEIVMSILSNYVPECLVRAEVSCKIEDLGVKNPQKFAEKFYQAVKIAEIEPYRAVTHNKGIMNGVDAVVLATGNDFRAVEAGVHAYASRSGSYTSLSHCTIDNGIFKFWLDVPLALGTVGGITALHPLAKLSLEMLQKPSAKELMQIIATAGLAQNFAALRALTTKGIQHGHMKMHLQNIINQLGANKIEKEKITTFFDGKTVSHAAVVSKFETLRKAKVNWVDFTNESEVRSLLSNLKADSKPLFGKMNGQQMVEHVSFLMKISNGKVAADYFVEDEKSARRKTFLNTDGELQIGFKPAMLSEEPYPVKFATIKESIDDLILQVNDFEKHFKTVQSENHPFFGELDFEYWQKFHVKHFTHHFKQFGLV
;
A
#
# COMPACT_ATOMS: atom_id res chain seq x y z
N MET A 1 -35.90 -3.97 -12.72
CA MET A 1 -36.50 -4.41 -11.44
C MET A 1 -35.78 -3.73 -10.28
N SER A 2 -36.48 -3.52 -9.16
CA SER A 2 -35.89 -3.03 -7.92
C SER A 2 -34.82 -3.99 -7.41
N LYS A 3 -33.64 -3.48 -7.03
CA LYS A 3 -32.57 -4.28 -6.40
C LYS A 3 -32.71 -4.37 -4.87
N LYS A 4 -33.82 -3.90 -4.31
CA LYS A 4 -34.08 -3.98 -2.86
C LYS A 4 -34.45 -5.42 -2.48
N ILE A 5 -33.80 -5.95 -1.45
CA ILE A 5 -34.03 -7.30 -0.92
C ILE A 5 -34.49 -7.24 0.53
N THR A 6 -35.45 -8.10 0.89
CA THR A 6 -35.88 -8.35 2.27
C THR A 6 -35.49 -9.77 2.67
N GLY A 7 -35.05 -9.97 3.91
CA GLY A 7 -34.68 -11.30 4.43
C GLY A 7 -33.33 -11.85 3.96
N PHE A 8 -32.42 -11.01 3.44
CA PHE A 8 -31.09 -11.43 2.97
C PHE A 8 -30.28 -12.22 4.00
N SER A 9 -30.46 -11.94 5.31
CA SER A 9 -29.79 -12.67 6.38
C SER A 9 -30.16 -14.16 6.42
N LYS A 10 -31.36 -14.53 5.94
CA LYS A 10 -31.86 -15.91 5.90
C LYS A 10 -31.28 -16.72 4.74
N PHE A 11 -30.65 -16.07 3.77
CA PHE A 11 -30.04 -16.75 2.64
C PHE A 11 -28.81 -17.53 3.10
N THR A 12 -28.62 -18.69 2.50
CA THR A 12 -27.35 -19.42 2.54
C THR A 12 -26.24 -18.56 1.94
N LYS A 13 -24.99 -18.89 2.26
CA LYS A 13 -23.82 -18.16 1.75
C LYS A 13 -23.79 -18.14 0.21
N GLU A 14 -24.15 -19.24 -0.43
CA GLU A 14 -24.21 -19.32 -1.89
C GLU A 14 -25.35 -18.49 -2.48
N GLU A 15 -26.54 -18.51 -1.89
CA GLU A 15 -27.65 -17.65 -2.31
C GLU A 15 -27.30 -16.16 -2.18
N LYS A 16 -26.59 -15.77 -1.11
CA LYS A 16 -26.07 -14.39 -0.94
C LYS A 16 -25.15 -14.00 -2.09
N ILE A 17 -24.25 -14.90 -2.50
CA ILE A 17 -23.30 -14.66 -3.59
C ILE A 17 -24.00 -14.60 -4.94
N ASN A 18 -24.90 -15.55 -5.22
CA ASN A 18 -25.67 -15.58 -6.46
C ASN A 18 -26.53 -14.33 -6.60
N TRP A 19 -27.20 -13.91 -5.53
CA TRP A 19 -27.96 -12.67 -5.51
C TRP A 19 -27.07 -11.46 -5.81
N LEU A 20 -25.88 -11.38 -5.20
CA LEU A 20 -24.92 -10.29 -5.46
C LEU A 20 -24.45 -10.30 -6.93
N ALA A 21 -24.13 -11.49 -7.46
CA ALA A 21 -23.67 -11.68 -8.83
C ALA A 21 -24.74 -11.22 -9.83
N GLU A 22 -25.98 -11.67 -9.65
CA GLU A 22 -27.12 -11.35 -10.50
C GLU A 22 -27.51 -9.88 -10.42
N ASN A 23 -27.39 -9.22 -9.27
CA ASN A 23 -27.93 -7.87 -9.12
C ASN A 23 -26.88 -6.77 -9.28
N TYR A 24 -25.62 -7.03 -8.94
CA TYR A 24 -24.58 -6.00 -8.85
C TYR A 24 -23.32 -6.31 -9.68
N LEU A 25 -23.08 -7.56 -10.06
CA LEU A 25 -21.84 -7.96 -10.74
C LEU A 25 -22.11 -8.52 -12.15
N LYS A 26 -23.26 -8.19 -12.76
CA LYS A 26 -23.58 -8.59 -14.14
C LYS A 26 -22.46 -8.16 -15.09
N GLY A 27 -21.95 -9.11 -15.87
CA GLY A 27 -20.87 -8.89 -16.84
C GLY A 27 -19.46 -9.18 -16.31
N ASN A 28 -19.29 -9.46 -15.01
CA ASN A 28 -18.02 -9.97 -14.48
C ASN A 28 -18.09 -11.50 -14.32
N SER A 29 -17.59 -12.22 -15.31
CA SER A 29 -17.58 -13.70 -15.33
C SER A 29 -16.73 -14.33 -14.22
N THR A 30 -15.81 -13.59 -13.62
CA THR A 30 -14.87 -14.08 -12.59
C THR A 30 -15.29 -13.74 -11.16
N ALA A 31 -16.40 -13.01 -10.98
CA ALA A 31 -16.75 -12.44 -9.68
C ALA A 31 -16.98 -13.50 -8.59
N ILE A 32 -17.72 -14.56 -8.92
CA ILE A 32 -17.99 -15.66 -8.00
C ILE A 32 -16.68 -16.38 -7.63
N ASP A 33 -15.81 -16.61 -8.61
CA ASP A 33 -14.52 -17.27 -8.39
C ASP A 33 -13.62 -16.44 -7.47
N ILE A 34 -13.55 -15.13 -7.67
CA ILE A 34 -12.80 -14.21 -6.79
C ILE A 34 -13.34 -14.26 -5.35
N ILE A 35 -14.67 -14.26 -5.18
CA ILE A 35 -15.29 -14.36 -3.86
C ILE A 35 -14.93 -15.69 -3.18
N LYS A 36 -14.99 -16.80 -3.92
CA LYS A 36 -14.68 -18.14 -3.39
C LYS A 36 -13.17 -18.38 -3.20
N GLN A 37 -12.30 -17.62 -3.89
CA GLN A 37 -10.84 -17.79 -3.82
C GLN A 37 -10.27 -17.66 -2.39
N TYR A 38 -10.90 -16.85 -1.54
CA TYR A 38 -10.44 -16.61 -0.17
C TYR A 38 -11.16 -17.47 0.87
N TRP A 39 -11.90 -18.50 0.44
CA TRP A 39 -12.49 -19.44 1.37
C TRP A 39 -11.44 -20.41 1.89
N ASN A 40 -11.52 -20.75 3.18
CA ASN A 40 -10.71 -21.82 3.73
C ASN A 40 -11.20 -23.16 3.18
N ALA A 41 -10.26 -24.02 2.78
CA ALA A 41 -10.59 -25.37 2.34
C ALA A 41 -11.14 -26.26 3.47
N ASP A 42 -10.77 -25.97 4.72
CA ASP A 42 -11.37 -26.60 5.90
C ASP A 42 -12.73 -25.94 6.20
N GLU A 43 -13.80 -26.71 6.01
CA GLU A 43 -15.19 -26.25 6.21
C GLU A 43 -15.48 -25.84 7.65
N LYS A 44 -14.90 -26.52 8.66
CA LYS A 44 -15.11 -26.15 10.06
C LYS A 44 -14.43 -24.83 10.38
N LEU A 45 -13.22 -24.63 9.85
CA LEU A 45 -12.52 -23.36 9.96
C LEU A 45 -13.28 -22.24 9.23
N GLN A 46 -13.81 -22.51 8.03
CA GLN A 46 -14.60 -21.51 7.31
C GLN A 46 -15.88 -21.16 8.07
N GLN A 47 -16.59 -22.16 8.61
CA GLN A 47 -17.79 -21.93 9.41
C GLN A 47 -17.47 -21.08 10.64
N LEU A 48 -16.37 -21.36 11.35
CA LEU A 48 -15.93 -20.54 12.48
C LEU A 48 -15.74 -19.07 12.09
N HIS A 49 -15.14 -18.80 10.92
CA HIS A 49 -14.98 -17.43 10.40
C HIS A 49 -16.32 -16.81 9.99
N ASP A 50 -17.22 -17.61 9.42
CA ASP A 50 -18.55 -17.16 9.02
C ASP A 50 -19.42 -16.79 10.24
N ASP A 51 -19.17 -17.38 11.40
CA ASP A 51 -19.87 -17.10 12.66
C ASP A 51 -19.36 -15.85 13.38
N PHE A 52 -18.26 -15.22 12.91
CA PHE A 52 -17.73 -14.02 13.56
C PHE A 52 -18.57 -12.77 13.31
N ILE A 53 -19.23 -12.67 12.14
CA ILE A 53 -20.11 -11.55 11.75
C ILE A 53 -21.25 -12.06 10.86
N GLU A 54 -22.25 -11.22 10.63
CA GLU A 54 -23.40 -11.58 9.79
C GLU A 54 -23.09 -11.42 8.29
N ASN A 55 -23.88 -12.09 7.44
CA ASN A 55 -23.87 -11.92 5.98
C ASN A 55 -22.51 -12.11 5.30
N THR A 56 -21.66 -12.97 5.87
CA THR A 56 -20.36 -13.32 5.31
C THR A 56 -20.50 -13.96 3.93
N ILE A 57 -19.68 -13.50 2.98
CA ILE A 57 -19.59 -14.08 1.63
C ILE A 57 -18.16 -14.54 1.30
N SER A 58 -17.16 -14.02 2.00
CA SER A 58 -15.74 -14.37 1.83
C SER A 58 -14.93 -13.90 3.03
N ASN A 59 -13.68 -14.34 3.10
CA ASN A 59 -12.69 -13.78 4.01
C ASN A 59 -11.90 -12.66 3.32
N PHE A 60 -11.47 -11.67 4.08
CA PHE A 60 -10.53 -10.65 3.61
C PHE A 60 -9.24 -10.76 4.42
N TYR A 61 -8.13 -11.06 3.75
CA TYR A 61 -6.85 -11.23 4.43
C TYR A 61 -6.07 -9.92 4.49
N LEU A 62 -5.60 -9.59 5.69
CA LEU A 62 -4.54 -8.62 5.91
C LEU A 62 -3.23 -9.36 6.19
N PRO A 63 -2.08 -8.94 5.63
CA PRO A 63 -0.80 -9.59 5.89
C PRO A 63 -0.46 -9.58 7.39
N MET A 64 0.02 -10.73 7.88
CA MET A 64 0.55 -10.88 9.23
C MET A 64 2.08 -11.00 9.17
N GLY A 65 2.77 -10.09 9.82
CA GLY A 65 4.22 -10.10 10.01
C GLY A 65 4.61 -10.27 11.48
N VAL A 66 5.92 -10.41 11.72
CA VAL A 66 6.50 -10.49 13.07
C VAL A 66 7.65 -9.51 13.18
N ALA A 67 7.64 -8.71 14.23
CA ALA A 67 8.71 -7.78 14.57
C ALA A 67 9.53 -8.30 15.77
N PRO A 68 10.74 -8.84 15.56
CA PRO A 68 11.56 -9.43 16.61
C PRO A 68 12.39 -8.39 17.40
N ASN A 69 13.06 -8.86 18.45
CA ASN A 69 14.05 -8.14 19.26
C ASN A 69 13.50 -7.06 20.20
N PHE A 70 12.22 -7.12 20.56
CA PHE A 70 11.67 -6.20 21.56
C PHE A 70 12.14 -6.63 22.95
N LEU A 71 12.93 -5.79 23.61
CA LEU A 71 13.30 -5.97 25.01
C LEU A 71 12.43 -5.05 25.87
N ILE A 72 11.43 -5.60 26.55
CA ILE A 72 10.43 -4.83 27.34
C ILE A 72 10.55 -5.25 28.80
N ASN A 73 10.86 -4.31 29.69
CA ASN A 73 11.10 -4.57 31.12
C ASN A 73 12.08 -5.73 31.39
N GLY A 74 13.07 -5.93 30.49
CA GLY A 74 14.06 -7.00 30.61
C GLY A 74 13.64 -8.35 30.03
N LYS A 75 12.44 -8.46 29.44
CA LYS A 75 11.94 -9.67 28.77
C LYS A 75 11.90 -9.48 27.25
N GLU A 76 12.33 -10.51 26.52
CA GLU A 76 12.38 -10.50 25.06
C GLU A 76 11.04 -10.93 24.44
N TYR A 77 10.63 -10.25 23.39
CA TYR A 77 9.40 -10.50 22.65
C TYR A 77 9.64 -10.46 21.13
N ALA A 78 8.90 -11.32 20.43
CA ALA A 78 8.63 -11.20 19.01
C ALA A 78 7.17 -10.76 18.87
N ILE A 79 6.93 -9.55 18.37
CA ILE A 79 5.61 -8.94 18.35
C ILE A 79 4.91 -9.26 17.01
N PRO A 80 3.77 -9.97 17.00
CA PRO A 80 2.99 -10.16 15.79
C PRO A 80 2.24 -8.87 15.41
N MET A 81 2.19 -8.59 14.11
CA MET A 81 1.62 -7.35 13.56
C MET A 81 0.82 -7.66 12.30
N VAL A 82 -0.46 -7.30 12.26
CA VAL A 82 -1.34 -7.43 11.08
C VAL A 82 -1.54 -6.05 10.46
N THR A 83 -1.07 -5.84 9.23
CA THR A 83 -1.20 -4.55 8.53
C THR A 83 -0.96 -4.71 7.03
N GLU A 84 -1.66 -3.93 6.23
CA GLU A 84 -1.44 -3.76 4.79
C GLU A 84 -0.34 -2.74 4.48
N GLU A 85 -0.01 -1.86 5.43
CA GLU A 85 0.90 -0.75 5.18
C GLU A 85 2.36 -1.23 5.15
N SER A 86 3.02 -0.94 4.01
CA SER A 86 4.42 -1.27 3.82
C SER A 86 5.33 -0.57 4.83
N SER A 87 6.42 -1.24 5.18
CA SER A 87 7.46 -0.77 6.12
C SER A 87 7.07 -0.71 7.59
N VAL A 88 5.79 -0.87 7.98
CA VAL A 88 5.38 -0.79 9.39
C VAL A 88 6.11 -1.82 10.26
N VAL A 89 6.02 -3.10 9.88
CA VAL A 89 6.69 -4.21 10.62
C VAL A 89 8.22 -4.07 10.59
N ALA A 90 8.78 -3.61 9.47
CA ALA A 90 10.22 -3.41 9.32
C ALA A 90 10.74 -2.26 10.20
N ALA A 91 10.00 -1.17 10.29
CA ALA A 91 10.29 -0.02 11.14
C ALA A 91 10.26 -0.40 12.63
N ALA A 92 9.21 -1.10 13.06
CA ALA A 92 9.11 -1.64 14.41
C ALA A 92 10.31 -2.55 14.76
N SER A 93 10.66 -3.48 13.87
CA SER A 93 11.81 -4.39 14.03
C SER A 93 13.15 -3.66 14.13
N LEU A 94 13.35 -2.63 13.29
CA LEU A 94 14.56 -1.82 13.29
C LEU A 94 14.72 -1.07 14.61
N VAL A 95 13.64 -0.51 15.13
CA VAL A 95 13.66 0.26 16.38
C VAL A 95 13.79 -0.64 17.60
N ALA A 96 13.15 -1.81 17.59
CA ALA A 96 13.33 -2.82 18.62
C ALA A 96 14.80 -3.23 18.76
N LYS A 97 15.45 -3.58 17.64
CA LYS A 97 16.90 -3.87 17.60
C LYS A 97 17.75 -2.67 18.02
N PHE A 98 17.34 -1.46 17.65
CA PHE A 98 18.08 -0.24 18.02
C PHE A 98 18.12 -0.03 19.54
N TRP A 99 16.99 -0.22 20.22
CA TRP A 99 16.86 -0.01 21.65
C TRP A 99 17.26 -1.21 22.51
N SER A 100 17.26 -2.44 21.97
CA SER A 100 17.65 -3.63 22.74
C SER A 100 19.07 -3.53 23.31
N THR A 101 19.99 -2.88 22.58
CA THR A 101 21.38 -2.62 23.02
C THR A 101 21.53 -1.40 23.94
N LYS A 102 20.44 -0.70 24.26
CA LYS A 102 20.42 0.57 25.01
C LYS A 102 19.49 0.50 26.23
N GLY A 103 19.32 -0.69 26.78
CA GLY A 103 18.47 -0.94 27.95
C GLY A 103 17.01 -1.31 27.64
N GLY A 104 16.63 -1.35 26.35
CA GLY A 104 15.29 -1.71 25.91
C GLY A 104 14.24 -0.66 26.28
N PHE A 105 12.99 -1.11 26.29
CA PHE A 105 11.82 -0.33 26.66
C PHE A 105 11.48 -0.55 28.12
N LYS A 106 11.06 0.50 28.81
CA LYS A 106 10.47 0.46 30.15
C LYS A 106 9.01 0.83 30.07
N THR A 107 8.17 0.15 30.82
CA THR A 107 6.73 0.41 30.80
C THR A 107 6.13 0.46 32.20
N THR A 108 5.04 1.21 32.36
CA THR A 108 4.32 1.34 33.63
C THR A 108 2.83 1.45 33.34
N VAL A 109 2.03 0.58 33.95
CA VAL A 109 0.56 0.64 33.86
C VAL A 109 0.06 1.49 35.03
N PHE A 110 -0.55 2.63 34.74
CA PHE A 110 -1.09 3.55 35.75
C PHE A 110 -2.48 3.12 36.24
N GLY A 111 -3.27 2.48 35.38
CA GLY A 111 -4.58 1.97 35.76
C GLY A 111 -5.21 1.09 34.68
N THR A 112 -6.24 0.35 35.08
CA THR A 112 -7.00 -0.58 34.22
C THR A 112 -8.51 -0.31 34.26
N THR A 113 -8.91 0.78 34.92
CA THR A 113 -10.30 1.14 35.16
C THR A 113 -11.03 1.41 33.85
N LYS A 114 -12.19 0.78 33.70
CA LYS A 114 -13.13 1.01 32.60
C LYS A 114 -14.39 1.65 33.14
N ILE A 115 -15.18 2.26 32.27
CA ILE A 115 -16.37 3.00 32.67
C ILE A 115 -17.57 2.69 31.79
N GLY A 116 -18.75 2.92 32.35
CA GLY A 116 -20.01 2.84 31.64
C GLY A 116 -21.05 3.74 32.30
N GLN A 117 -22.10 4.04 31.55
CA GLN A 117 -23.08 5.03 31.97
C GLN A 117 -24.50 4.53 31.76
N VAL A 118 -25.37 4.86 32.72
CA VAL A 118 -26.82 4.88 32.52
C VAL A 118 -27.23 6.35 32.39
N HIS A 119 -27.74 6.71 31.23
CA HIS A 119 -28.18 8.05 30.86
C HIS A 119 -29.69 8.15 31.05
N PHE A 120 -30.16 9.16 31.76
CA PHE A 120 -31.58 9.31 32.06
C PHE A 120 -32.01 10.77 32.20
N MET A 121 -33.31 11.01 32.01
CA MET A 121 -33.95 12.30 32.23
C MET A 121 -34.74 12.28 33.54
N PHE A 122 -34.68 13.37 34.29
CA PHE A 122 -35.43 13.57 35.52
C PHE A 122 -35.76 15.06 35.69
N ALA A 123 -37.05 15.40 35.72
CA ALA A 123 -37.54 16.77 35.77
C ALA A 123 -37.87 17.28 37.20
N GLY A 124 -37.69 16.43 38.21
CA GLY A 124 -37.93 16.81 39.61
C GLY A 124 -36.76 17.53 40.26
N GLU A 125 -36.87 17.75 41.56
CA GLU A 125 -35.84 18.43 42.36
C GLU A 125 -34.59 17.55 42.53
N LYS A 126 -33.41 18.12 42.26
CA LYS A 126 -32.12 17.41 42.37
C LYS A 126 -31.92 16.74 43.72
N ALA A 127 -32.32 17.39 44.82
CA ALA A 127 -32.17 16.85 46.17
C ALA A 127 -32.98 15.55 46.38
N ASP A 128 -34.13 15.43 45.73
CA ASP A 128 -34.96 14.22 45.79
C ASP A 128 -34.31 13.07 45.02
N LEU A 129 -33.72 13.36 43.85
CA LEU A 129 -32.96 12.37 43.09
C LEU A 129 -31.72 11.90 43.85
N GLU A 130 -30.97 12.81 44.50
CA GLU A 130 -29.81 12.45 45.33
C GLU A 130 -30.21 11.55 46.50
N LYS A 131 -31.34 11.86 47.15
CA LYS A 131 -31.89 11.04 48.23
C LYS A 131 -32.33 9.67 47.72
N TYR A 132 -33.01 9.61 46.58
CA TYR A 132 -33.43 8.37 45.91
C TYR A 132 -32.21 7.51 45.53
N PHE A 133 -31.19 8.10 44.92
CA PHE A 133 -29.95 7.41 44.57
C PHE A 133 -29.24 6.84 45.80
N ASN A 134 -29.05 7.64 46.85
CA ASN A 134 -28.37 7.19 48.06
C ASN A 134 -29.14 6.07 48.78
N LYS A 135 -30.48 6.15 48.78
CA LYS A 135 -31.34 5.11 49.35
C LYS A 135 -31.21 3.78 48.61
N ASN A 136 -31.19 3.80 47.28
CA ASN A 136 -31.20 2.59 46.45
C ASN A 136 -29.80 2.09 46.06
N LYS A 137 -28.72 2.76 46.48
CA LYS A 137 -27.35 2.43 46.03
C LYS A 137 -26.98 0.96 46.32
N THR A 138 -27.44 0.40 47.43
CA THR A 138 -27.19 -1.01 47.80
C THR A 138 -27.92 -1.97 46.86
N GLU A 139 -29.16 -1.64 46.51
CA GLU A 139 -30.03 -2.39 45.62
C GLU A 139 -29.46 -2.40 44.20
N LEU A 140 -28.85 -1.30 43.75
CA LEU A 140 -28.12 -1.27 42.46
C LEU A 140 -26.96 -2.27 42.41
N TYR A 141 -26.21 -2.42 43.49
CA TYR A 141 -25.17 -3.47 43.57
C TYR A 141 -25.81 -4.87 43.59
N ALA A 142 -26.86 -5.06 44.38
CA ALA A 142 -27.56 -6.34 44.50
C ALA A 142 -28.13 -6.82 43.16
N ALA A 143 -28.68 -5.92 42.34
CA ALA A 143 -29.20 -6.21 41.01
C ALA A 143 -28.14 -6.81 40.07
N THR A 144 -26.86 -6.48 40.28
CA THR A 144 -25.76 -6.97 39.44
C THR A 144 -25.05 -8.21 40.01
N ALA A 145 -25.34 -8.62 41.25
CA ALA A 145 -24.58 -9.63 41.97
C ALA A 145 -24.45 -10.97 41.24
N SER A 146 -25.48 -11.40 40.51
CA SER A 146 -25.44 -12.64 39.71
C SER A 146 -24.49 -12.54 38.51
N ILE A 147 -24.39 -11.34 37.91
CA ILE A 147 -23.54 -11.01 36.76
C ILE A 147 -22.09 -10.84 37.22
N THR A 148 -21.86 -10.13 38.33
CA THR A 148 -20.53 -9.78 38.85
C THR A 148 -19.83 -10.93 39.57
N LYS A 149 -20.57 -11.92 40.10
CA LYS A 149 -20.05 -13.06 40.89
C LYS A 149 -18.73 -13.66 40.38
N ASN A 150 -18.63 -13.97 39.08
CA ASN A 150 -17.43 -14.58 38.52
C ASN A 150 -16.29 -13.57 38.28
N MET A 151 -16.62 -12.30 38.03
CA MET A 151 -15.64 -11.23 37.90
C MET A 151 -15.03 -10.86 39.27
N GLU A 152 -15.87 -10.76 40.30
CA GLU A 152 -15.47 -10.51 41.69
C GLU A 152 -14.59 -11.62 42.25
N LYS A 153 -14.89 -12.89 41.94
CA LYS A 153 -14.01 -14.03 42.27
C LYS A 153 -12.59 -13.89 41.72
N ARG A 154 -12.43 -13.19 40.59
CA ARG A 154 -11.12 -12.89 39.96
C ARG A 154 -10.53 -11.58 40.47
N GLY A 155 -11.19 -10.91 41.41
CA GLY A 155 -10.82 -9.63 42.02
C GLY A 155 -11.21 -8.40 41.21
N GLY A 156 -12.10 -8.54 40.22
CA GLY A 156 -12.67 -7.43 39.45
C GLY A 156 -14.09 -7.09 39.92
N GLY A 157 -14.91 -6.51 39.05
CA GLY A 157 -16.31 -6.16 39.32
C GLY A 157 -16.57 -4.66 39.21
N ILE A 158 -17.64 -4.19 39.85
CA ILE A 158 -17.96 -2.77 39.96
C ILE A 158 -17.11 -2.17 41.08
N LEU A 159 -16.44 -1.06 40.79
CA LEU A 159 -15.61 -0.33 41.74
C LEU A 159 -16.39 0.79 42.44
N ASP A 160 -17.22 1.52 41.69
CA ASP A 160 -18.07 2.58 42.24
C ASP A 160 -19.21 2.92 41.28
N ILE A 161 -20.29 3.47 41.84
CA ILE A 161 -21.45 4.03 41.14
C ILE A 161 -21.64 5.46 41.67
N LYS A 162 -21.63 6.45 40.76
CA LYS A 162 -21.82 7.88 41.10
C LYS A 162 -22.97 8.47 40.32
N LEU A 163 -23.81 9.26 40.98
CA LEU A 163 -24.77 10.15 40.32
C LEU A 163 -24.03 11.40 39.81
N VAL A 164 -24.23 11.75 38.54
CA VAL A 164 -23.61 12.91 37.89
C VAL A 164 -24.70 13.78 37.29
N ASP A 165 -24.70 15.04 37.69
CA ASP A 165 -25.59 16.09 37.19
C ASP A 165 -25.03 16.68 35.88
N LYS A 166 -25.87 16.74 34.86
CA LYS A 166 -25.56 17.34 33.54
C LYS A 166 -26.59 18.39 33.12
N THR A 167 -27.44 18.84 34.04
CA THR A 167 -28.54 19.78 33.77
C THR A 167 -28.07 21.11 33.19
N GLU A 168 -26.87 21.57 33.55
CA GLU A 168 -26.24 22.77 32.96
C GLU A 168 -26.00 22.65 31.45
N LYS A 169 -25.85 21.43 30.91
CA LYS A 169 -25.55 21.18 29.49
C LYS A 169 -26.75 20.71 28.69
N LEU A 170 -27.70 20.06 29.35
CA LEU A 170 -28.95 19.59 28.78
C LEU A 170 -29.98 19.52 29.90
N GLU A 171 -31.09 20.24 29.75
CA GLU A 171 -32.15 20.29 30.75
C GLU A 171 -32.58 18.89 31.20
N ASN A 172 -32.78 18.69 32.50
CA ASN A 172 -33.23 17.43 33.13
C ASN A 172 -32.28 16.23 32.96
N TYR A 173 -31.06 16.41 32.44
CA TYR A 173 -30.17 15.30 32.13
C TYR A 173 -29.26 14.90 33.29
N TYR A 174 -29.25 13.61 33.62
CA TYR A 174 -28.39 13.00 34.63
C TYR A 174 -27.74 11.70 34.12
N GLN A 175 -26.70 11.27 34.83
CA GLN A 175 -26.01 10.01 34.56
C GLN A 175 -25.77 9.24 35.86
N LEU A 176 -25.97 7.93 35.84
CA LEU A 176 -25.19 7.06 36.73
C LEU A 176 -23.89 6.75 36.01
N HIS A 177 -22.76 7.12 36.61
CA HIS A 177 -21.42 6.83 36.16
C HIS A 177 -20.85 5.66 36.96
N ILE A 178 -20.62 4.53 36.29
CA ILE A 178 -20.15 3.30 36.91
C ILE A 178 -18.71 3.06 36.47
N THR A 179 -17.84 2.71 37.44
CA THR A 179 -16.45 2.33 37.20
C THR A 179 -16.25 0.84 37.44
N PHE A 180 -15.42 0.19 36.62
CA PHE A 180 -15.27 -1.27 36.59
C PHE A 180 -13.80 -1.71 36.53
N GLU A 181 -13.52 -2.87 37.12
CA GLU A 181 -12.29 -3.65 36.89
C GLU A 181 -12.66 -4.98 36.22
N THR A 182 -12.07 -5.24 35.05
CA THR A 182 -12.45 -6.37 34.18
C THR A 182 -11.35 -7.40 33.98
N LYS A 183 -10.23 -7.24 34.70
CA LYS A 183 -9.05 -8.12 34.65
C LYS A 183 -8.57 -8.33 33.23
N ASP A 184 -8.51 -9.58 32.78
CA ASP A 184 -7.99 -9.96 31.47
C ASP A 184 -9.03 -9.86 30.34
N SER A 185 -10.25 -9.43 30.62
CA SER A 185 -11.26 -9.18 29.61
C SER A 185 -11.32 -7.70 29.26
N MET A 186 -11.58 -7.39 27.99
CA MET A 186 -11.98 -6.03 27.57
C MET A 186 -13.28 -5.62 28.28
N GLY A 187 -14.20 -6.56 28.51
CA GLY A 187 -15.32 -6.39 29.42
C GLY A 187 -16.57 -5.69 28.88
N ALA A 188 -16.66 -5.41 27.57
CA ALA A 188 -17.81 -4.71 26.98
C ALA A 188 -19.16 -5.37 27.32
N ASN A 189 -19.32 -6.67 27.03
CA ASN A 189 -20.57 -7.39 27.32
C ASN A 189 -20.87 -7.43 28.82
N PHE A 190 -19.85 -7.63 29.66
CA PHE A 190 -20.00 -7.65 31.11
C PHE A 190 -20.48 -6.30 31.64
N ILE A 191 -19.87 -5.20 31.19
CA ILE A 191 -20.23 -3.84 31.55
C ILE A 191 -21.67 -3.55 31.11
N ASN A 192 -22.00 -3.81 29.84
CA ASN A 192 -23.35 -3.54 29.31
C ASN A 192 -24.44 -4.30 30.07
N SER A 193 -24.24 -5.59 30.35
CA SER A 193 -25.20 -6.35 31.16
C SER A 193 -25.37 -5.80 32.58
N CYS A 194 -24.29 -5.32 33.21
CA CYS A 194 -24.41 -4.65 34.51
C CYS A 194 -25.18 -3.34 34.40
N LEU A 195 -24.91 -2.53 33.36
CA LEU A 195 -25.60 -1.26 33.16
C LEU A 195 -27.09 -1.44 32.86
N GLU A 196 -27.47 -2.46 32.08
CA GLU A 196 -28.87 -2.81 31.81
C GLU A 196 -29.61 -3.23 33.09
N ALA A 197 -28.97 -4.04 33.94
CA ALA A 197 -29.53 -4.43 35.23
C ALA A 197 -29.70 -3.24 36.17
N ILE A 198 -28.66 -2.38 36.28
CA ILE A 198 -28.71 -1.13 37.06
C ILE A 198 -29.81 -0.20 36.54
N ALA A 199 -29.92 -0.05 35.22
CA ALA A 199 -30.93 0.81 34.61
C ALA A 199 -32.36 0.31 34.88
N THR A 200 -32.56 -1.01 34.87
CA THR A 200 -33.85 -1.63 35.21
C THR A 200 -34.19 -1.39 36.67
N GLU A 201 -33.25 -1.61 37.60
CA GLU A 201 -33.45 -1.42 39.04
C GLU A 201 -33.66 0.05 39.42
N PHE A 202 -32.93 0.96 38.78
CA PHE A 202 -32.99 2.38 39.13
C PHE A 202 -34.27 3.09 38.66
N ARG A 203 -34.98 2.51 37.67
CA ARG A 203 -36.15 3.11 37.03
C ARG A 203 -37.32 3.27 38.02
N ASN A 204 -38.03 4.40 37.92
CA ASN A 204 -39.31 4.66 38.56
C ASN A 204 -40.21 5.52 37.64
N ASP A 205 -41.36 5.95 38.13
CA ASP A 205 -42.33 6.75 37.34
C ASP A 205 -41.81 8.15 36.93
N GLU A 206 -40.77 8.66 37.58
CA GLU A 206 -40.20 10.00 37.35
C GLU A 206 -38.89 9.96 36.54
N ILE A 207 -38.24 8.78 36.45
CA ILE A 207 -36.94 8.59 35.82
C ILE A 207 -37.12 7.92 34.45
N GLU A 208 -36.84 8.69 33.40
CA GLU A 208 -36.83 8.17 32.03
C GLU A 208 -35.41 7.72 31.66
N ILE A 209 -35.16 6.41 31.68
CA ILE A 209 -33.90 5.85 31.18
C ILE A 209 -33.85 6.00 29.66
N VAL A 210 -32.84 6.72 29.17
CA VAL A 210 -32.61 6.94 27.74
C VAL A 210 -31.74 5.82 27.14
N MET A 211 -30.60 5.51 27.78
CA MET A 211 -29.68 4.48 27.32
C MET A 211 -28.71 4.02 28.40
N SER A 212 -28.19 2.80 28.26
CA SER A 212 -27.21 2.17 29.17
C SER A 212 -26.10 1.53 28.36
N ILE A 213 -24.88 2.10 28.39
CA ILE A 213 -23.80 1.67 27.50
C ILE A 213 -22.42 1.95 28.11
N LEU A 214 -21.43 1.10 27.80
CA LEU A 214 -20.02 1.38 28.13
C LEU A 214 -19.52 2.67 27.45
N SER A 215 -18.42 3.24 27.96
CA SER A 215 -17.68 4.30 27.26
C SER A 215 -16.29 3.80 26.84
N ASN A 216 -15.94 4.08 25.58
CA ASN A 216 -14.59 3.81 25.06
C ASN A 216 -13.58 4.89 25.46
N TYR A 217 -14.03 6.04 25.99
CA TYR A 217 -13.13 7.02 26.57
C TYR A 217 -12.79 6.62 28.01
N VAL A 218 -11.64 5.96 28.18
CA VAL A 218 -11.15 5.39 29.45
C VAL A 218 -9.78 5.97 29.85
N PRO A 219 -9.72 7.26 30.23
CA PRO A 219 -8.45 7.93 30.52
C PRO A 219 -7.67 7.33 31.70
N GLU A 220 -8.34 6.56 32.59
CA GLU A 220 -7.75 5.84 33.71
C GLU A 220 -7.26 4.43 33.34
N CYS A 221 -7.49 3.95 32.12
CA CYS A 221 -6.96 2.68 31.60
C CYS A 221 -5.61 2.91 30.88
N LEU A 222 -4.67 3.54 31.58
CA LEU A 222 -3.50 4.20 30.99
C LEU A 222 -2.20 3.41 31.18
N VAL A 223 -1.38 3.36 30.13
CA VAL A 223 -0.02 2.79 30.18
C VAL A 223 1.00 3.75 29.58
N ARG A 224 2.19 3.78 30.18
CA ARG A 224 3.38 4.41 29.64
C ARG A 224 4.32 3.39 29.03
N ALA A 225 4.88 3.71 27.87
CA ALA A 225 6.11 3.11 27.37
C ALA A 225 7.18 4.19 27.20
N GLU A 226 8.43 3.89 27.56
CA GLU A 226 9.54 4.83 27.46
C GLU A 226 10.87 4.16 27.07
N VAL A 227 11.73 4.96 26.46
CA VAL A 227 13.12 4.65 26.15
C VAL A 227 14.02 5.81 26.59
N SER A 228 15.24 5.48 27.01
CA SER A 228 16.23 6.50 27.31
C SER A 228 17.64 5.98 27.12
N CYS A 229 18.55 6.85 26.73
CA CYS A 229 19.98 6.59 26.70
C CYS A 229 20.75 7.90 26.76
N LYS A 230 22.07 7.84 26.95
CA LYS A 230 22.89 9.03 26.73
C LYS A 230 22.82 9.44 25.27
N ILE A 231 22.94 10.74 25.00
CA ILE A 231 22.90 11.26 23.63
C ILE A 231 24.02 10.64 22.78
N GLU A 232 25.23 10.49 23.32
CA GLU A 232 26.37 9.86 22.65
C GLU A 232 26.08 8.44 22.14
N ASP A 233 25.19 7.70 22.81
CA ASP A 233 24.84 6.32 22.48
C ASP A 233 23.80 6.21 21.37
N LEU A 234 23.22 7.30 20.87
CA LEU A 234 22.19 7.26 19.81
C LEU A 234 22.70 6.68 18.47
N GLY A 235 24.01 6.45 18.32
CA GLY A 235 24.58 5.66 17.22
C GLY A 235 24.37 6.30 15.84
N VAL A 236 24.37 7.63 15.78
CA VAL A 236 24.22 8.43 14.55
C VAL A 236 25.40 9.41 14.43
N LYS A 237 25.71 9.87 13.21
CA LYS A 237 26.91 10.68 12.93
C LYS A 237 27.03 11.97 13.76
N ASN A 238 25.91 12.61 14.10
CA ASN A 238 25.86 13.77 15.00
C ASN A 238 24.72 13.57 16.01
N PRO A 239 24.99 12.89 17.14
CA PRO A 239 23.96 12.48 18.09
C PRO A 239 23.25 13.66 18.76
N GLN A 240 23.99 14.71 19.11
CA GLN A 240 23.44 15.93 19.71
C GLN A 240 22.42 16.60 18.78
N LYS A 241 22.81 16.88 17.54
CA LYS A 241 21.92 17.50 16.55
C LYS A 241 20.71 16.62 16.22
N PHE A 242 20.88 15.30 16.22
CA PHE A 242 19.78 14.38 16.02
C PHE A 242 18.78 14.45 17.18
N ALA A 243 19.25 14.40 18.43
CA ALA A 243 18.41 14.52 19.61
C ALA A 243 17.63 15.84 19.60
N GLU A 244 18.31 16.97 19.36
CA GLU A 244 17.68 18.30 19.30
C GLU A 244 16.61 18.40 18.21
N LYS A 245 16.90 17.89 16.99
CA LYS A 245 15.90 17.84 15.91
C LYS A 245 14.73 16.93 16.24
N PHE A 246 14.99 15.80 16.88
CA PHE A 246 13.96 14.85 17.31
C PHE A 246 13.04 15.51 18.35
N TYR A 247 13.62 16.12 19.37
CA TYR A 247 12.92 16.90 20.38
C TYR A 247 12.06 17.99 19.74
N GLN A 248 12.64 18.78 18.82
CA GLN A 248 11.91 19.84 18.11
C GLN A 248 10.73 19.27 17.31
N ALA A 249 10.89 18.14 16.64
CA ALA A 249 9.81 17.50 15.88
C ALA A 249 8.65 17.05 16.78
N VAL A 250 8.95 16.55 17.98
CA VAL A 250 7.93 16.22 18.99
C VAL A 250 7.25 17.49 19.49
N LYS A 251 8.00 18.57 19.78
CA LYS A 251 7.41 19.87 20.17
C LYS A 251 6.49 20.47 19.11
N ILE A 252 6.85 20.36 17.83
CA ILE A 252 5.95 20.76 16.75
C ILE A 252 4.66 19.94 16.79
N ALA A 253 4.73 18.62 16.99
CA ALA A 253 3.55 17.77 17.10
C ALA A 253 2.71 18.04 18.38
N GLU A 254 3.30 18.57 19.44
CA GLU A 254 2.56 18.97 20.64
C GLU A 254 1.76 20.27 20.43
N ILE A 255 2.25 21.17 19.56
CA ILE A 255 1.69 22.51 19.35
C ILE A 255 0.75 22.56 18.14
N GLU A 256 1.06 21.86 17.05
CA GLU A 256 0.38 21.95 15.75
C GLU A 256 -0.56 20.75 15.51
N PRO A 257 -1.89 20.91 15.60
CA PRO A 257 -2.85 19.82 15.41
C PRO A 257 -2.70 19.07 14.09
N TYR A 258 -2.39 19.74 12.97
CA TYR A 258 -2.18 19.06 11.68
C TYR A 258 -1.02 18.07 11.75
N ARG A 259 0.06 18.43 12.46
CA ARG A 259 1.19 17.53 12.68
C ARG A 259 0.83 16.46 13.71
N ALA A 260 0.16 16.83 14.80
CA ALA A 260 -0.26 15.93 15.86
C ALA A 260 -1.09 14.75 15.31
N VAL A 261 -2.04 15.01 14.41
CA VAL A 261 -2.87 13.96 13.79
C VAL A 261 -1.99 12.96 13.04
N THR A 262 -1.07 13.43 12.20
CA THR A 262 -0.16 12.56 11.45
C THR A 262 0.84 11.84 12.37
N HIS A 263 1.26 12.50 13.44
CA HIS A 263 2.16 11.96 14.45
C HIS A 263 1.54 10.80 15.22
N ASN A 264 0.30 10.98 15.67
CA ASN A 264 -0.46 9.95 16.37
C ASN A 264 -0.89 8.83 15.43
N LYS A 265 -1.22 9.11 14.16
CA LYS A 265 -1.42 8.06 13.13
C LYS A 265 -0.19 7.13 13.06
N GLY A 266 1.02 7.70 13.11
CA GLY A 266 2.26 6.91 13.13
C GLY A 266 2.41 6.02 14.38
N ILE A 267 1.87 6.44 15.53
CA ILE A 267 1.76 5.59 16.74
C ILE A 267 0.77 4.45 16.47
N MET A 268 -0.41 4.79 15.92
CA MET A 268 -1.49 3.83 15.69
C MET A 268 -1.14 2.75 14.67
N ASN A 269 -0.28 3.04 13.69
CA ASN A 269 0.31 2.01 12.82
C ASN A 269 0.94 0.85 13.61
N GLY A 270 1.59 1.13 14.74
CA GLY A 270 2.16 0.10 15.61
C GLY A 270 1.12 -0.53 16.53
N VAL A 271 0.26 0.30 17.14
CA VAL A 271 -0.78 -0.14 18.09
C VAL A 271 -1.78 -1.06 17.40
N ASP A 272 -2.44 -0.59 16.34
CA ASP A 272 -3.53 -1.29 15.66
C ASP A 272 -3.05 -2.60 15.04
N ALA A 273 -1.83 -2.63 14.54
CA ALA A 273 -1.27 -3.84 13.97
C ALA A 273 -1.19 -4.98 15.01
N VAL A 274 -0.88 -4.68 16.26
CA VAL A 274 -0.84 -5.68 17.35
C VAL A 274 -2.25 -5.94 17.91
N VAL A 275 -3.09 -4.92 17.98
CA VAL A 275 -4.51 -5.07 18.38
C VAL A 275 -5.24 -6.04 17.45
N LEU A 276 -5.11 -5.86 16.14
CA LEU A 276 -5.64 -6.77 15.12
C LEU A 276 -5.03 -8.17 15.24
N ALA A 277 -3.70 -8.26 15.36
CA ALA A 277 -3.00 -9.55 15.47
C ALA A 277 -3.47 -10.38 16.68
N THR A 278 -3.87 -9.72 17.77
CA THR A 278 -4.35 -10.36 19.01
C THR A 278 -5.86 -10.49 19.09
N GLY A 279 -6.60 -10.12 18.03
CA GLY A 279 -8.06 -10.27 17.96
C GLY A 279 -8.82 -9.30 18.87
N ASN A 280 -8.22 -8.16 19.22
CA ASN A 280 -8.83 -7.09 20.01
C ASN A 280 -9.55 -6.05 19.10
N ASP A 281 -10.42 -5.24 19.70
CA ASP A 281 -11.18 -4.22 18.96
C ASP A 281 -10.34 -2.95 18.75
N PHE A 282 -9.83 -2.76 17.52
CA PHE A 282 -9.05 -1.58 17.17
C PHE A 282 -9.87 -0.27 17.13
N ARG A 283 -11.18 -0.32 16.90
CA ARG A 283 -12.02 0.89 16.88
C ARG A 283 -12.20 1.44 18.28
N ALA A 284 -12.39 0.55 19.26
CA ALA A 284 -12.48 0.94 20.67
C ALA A 284 -11.17 1.60 21.14
N VAL A 285 -10.03 1.03 20.74
CA VAL A 285 -8.70 1.59 21.02
C VAL A 285 -8.53 2.95 20.34
N GLU A 286 -8.69 3.04 19.02
CA GLU A 286 -8.53 4.28 18.25
C GLU A 286 -9.40 5.43 18.80
N ALA A 287 -10.68 5.17 19.05
CA ALA A 287 -11.60 6.17 19.59
C ALA A 287 -11.14 6.69 20.97
N GLY A 288 -10.76 5.80 21.87
CA GLY A 288 -10.28 6.16 23.21
C GLY A 288 -8.96 6.93 23.16
N VAL A 289 -8.01 6.48 22.34
CA VAL A 289 -6.69 7.08 22.17
C VAL A 289 -6.78 8.49 21.57
N HIS A 290 -7.55 8.67 20.50
CA HIS A 290 -7.70 9.97 19.86
C HIS A 290 -8.52 10.95 20.71
N ALA A 291 -9.51 10.48 21.49
CA ALA A 291 -10.19 11.33 22.47
C ALA A 291 -9.25 11.74 23.62
N TYR A 292 -8.36 10.86 24.06
CA TYR A 292 -7.34 11.18 25.07
C TYR A 292 -6.31 12.20 24.58
N ALA A 293 -5.98 12.17 23.29
CA ALA A 293 -5.13 13.17 22.65
C ALA A 293 -5.71 14.60 22.66
N SER A 294 -7.03 14.76 22.87
CA SER A 294 -7.71 16.06 22.96
C SER A 294 -8.22 16.42 24.35
N ARG A 295 -7.86 15.64 25.39
CA ARG A 295 -8.36 15.81 26.77
C ARG A 295 -8.10 17.18 27.39
N SER A 296 -7.10 17.93 26.92
CA SER A 296 -6.76 19.28 27.38
C SER A 296 -7.47 20.39 26.60
N GLY A 297 -8.44 20.05 25.73
CA GLY A 297 -9.23 21.00 24.94
C GLY A 297 -8.70 21.25 23.52
N SER A 298 -7.46 20.85 23.21
CA SER A 298 -6.90 20.84 21.84
C SER A 298 -6.22 19.51 21.58
N TYR A 299 -6.31 19.04 20.33
CA TYR A 299 -5.71 17.79 19.91
C TYR A 299 -4.17 17.93 19.82
N THR A 300 -3.45 17.07 20.53
CA THR A 300 -1.98 17.14 20.67
C THR A 300 -1.30 15.77 20.51
N SER A 301 0.04 15.75 20.51
CA SER A 301 0.85 14.53 20.49
C SER A 301 0.63 13.67 21.75
N LEU A 302 0.53 12.35 21.56
CA LEU A 302 0.49 11.38 22.66
C LEU A 302 1.87 11.04 23.23
N SER A 303 2.92 11.31 22.46
CA SER A 303 4.31 11.06 22.86
C SER A 303 5.05 12.35 23.20
N HIS A 304 6.05 12.24 24.05
CA HIS A 304 6.82 13.35 24.57
C HIS A 304 8.31 13.02 24.54
N CYS A 305 9.14 14.07 24.45
CA CYS A 305 10.59 13.95 24.39
C CYS A 305 11.24 14.99 25.31
N THR A 306 12.31 14.60 26.00
CA THR A 306 13.16 15.51 26.77
C THR A 306 14.62 15.24 26.48
N ILE A 307 15.42 16.30 26.61
CA ILE A 307 16.88 16.23 26.63
C ILE A 307 17.30 16.94 27.90
N ASP A 308 17.84 16.20 28.85
CA ASP A 308 18.29 16.74 30.13
C ASP A 308 19.58 16.06 30.56
N ASN A 309 20.56 16.83 31.06
CA ASN A 309 21.84 16.33 31.55
C ASN A 309 22.54 15.32 30.62
N GLY A 310 22.47 15.54 29.29
CA GLY A 310 23.07 14.64 28.29
C GLY A 310 22.30 13.34 28.04
N ILE A 311 21.10 13.20 28.59
CA ILE A 311 20.21 12.04 28.45
C ILE A 311 19.08 12.40 27.49
N PHE A 312 18.90 11.56 26.47
CA PHE A 312 17.73 11.57 25.62
C PHE A 312 16.67 10.66 26.23
N LYS A 313 15.45 11.17 26.44
CA LYS A 313 14.30 10.38 26.90
C LYS A 313 13.10 10.63 26.01
N PHE A 314 12.42 9.56 25.62
CA PHE A 314 11.24 9.58 24.76
C PHE A 314 10.20 8.60 25.28
N TRP A 315 8.95 9.05 25.42
CA TRP A 315 7.88 8.23 26.00
C TRP A 315 6.51 8.51 25.38
N LEU A 316 5.57 7.60 25.62
CA LEU A 316 4.20 7.60 25.13
C LEU A 316 3.27 7.22 26.27
N ASP A 317 2.21 8.02 26.49
CA ASP A 317 1.08 7.68 27.35
C ASP A 317 -0.14 7.40 26.49
N VAL A 318 -0.71 6.20 26.61
CA VAL A 318 -1.81 5.76 25.75
C VAL A 318 -2.85 4.95 26.56
N PRO A 319 -4.15 5.30 26.48
CA PRO A 319 -5.19 4.49 27.10
C PRO A 319 -5.47 3.24 26.25
N LEU A 320 -5.46 2.07 26.87
CA LEU A 320 -5.60 0.78 26.16
C LEU A 320 -6.55 -0.16 26.91
N ALA A 321 -7.83 -0.18 26.53
CA ALA A 321 -8.79 -1.17 26.99
C ALA A 321 -8.70 -2.46 26.16
N LEU A 322 -7.95 -3.43 26.65
CA LEU A 322 -7.64 -4.68 25.95
C LEU A 322 -8.13 -5.90 26.71
N GLY A 323 -8.24 -7.03 26.01
CA GLY A 323 -8.47 -8.35 26.60
C GLY A 323 -7.52 -9.41 26.03
N THR A 324 -7.24 -10.42 26.85
CA THR A 324 -6.54 -11.65 26.47
C THR A 324 -7.44 -12.87 26.60
N VAL A 325 -8.68 -12.68 27.08
CA VAL A 325 -9.73 -13.69 27.14
C VAL A 325 -11.05 -13.17 26.57
N GLY A 326 -11.81 -14.09 25.97
CA GLY A 326 -13.17 -13.84 25.47
C GLY A 326 -13.21 -13.23 24.06
N GLY A 327 -14.37 -13.38 23.40
CA GLY A 327 -14.55 -12.92 22.03
C GLY A 327 -13.57 -13.56 21.04
N ILE A 328 -13.17 -12.78 20.03
CA ILE A 328 -12.31 -13.23 18.93
C ILE A 328 -10.91 -13.63 19.43
N THR A 329 -10.40 -13.00 20.49
CA THR A 329 -9.07 -13.31 21.08
C THR A 329 -8.89 -14.79 21.40
N ALA A 330 -9.96 -15.47 21.81
CA ALA A 330 -9.99 -16.89 22.19
C ALA A 330 -10.69 -17.79 21.16
N LEU A 331 -11.09 -17.27 20.00
CA LEU A 331 -11.73 -18.04 18.94
C LEU A 331 -10.86 -18.11 17.69
N HIS A 332 -10.34 -16.98 17.22
CA HIS A 332 -9.56 -16.91 15.99
C HIS A 332 -8.20 -17.61 16.16
N PRO A 333 -7.85 -18.62 15.33
CA PRO A 333 -6.63 -19.39 15.50
C PRO A 333 -5.34 -18.55 15.50
N LEU A 334 -5.22 -17.59 14.57
CA LEU A 334 -4.06 -16.69 14.55
C LEU A 334 -4.03 -15.70 15.73
N ALA A 335 -5.18 -15.30 16.29
CA ALA A 335 -5.19 -14.44 17.48
C ALA A 335 -4.66 -15.21 18.71
N LYS A 336 -5.05 -16.48 18.85
CA LYS A 336 -4.49 -17.38 19.87
C LYS A 336 -2.99 -17.54 19.70
N LEU A 337 -2.54 -17.84 18.49
CA LEU A 337 -1.13 -17.99 18.18
C LEU A 337 -0.36 -16.70 18.47
N SER A 338 -0.94 -15.53 18.19
CA SER A 338 -0.34 -14.24 18.55
C SER A 338 -0.14 -14.08 20.05
N LEU A 339 -1.14 -14.43 20.86
CA LEU A 339 -1.00 -14.40 22.32
C LEU A 339 0.04 -15.41 22.81
N GLU A 340 0.18 -16.57 22.16
CA GLU A 340 1.24 -17.54 22.45
C GLU A 340 2.64 -17.04 22.07
N MET A 341 2.80 -16.40 20.91
CA MET A 341 4.05 -15.74 20.51
C MET A 341 4.45 -14.63 21.49
N LEU A 342 3.46 -13.93 22.05
CA LEU A 342 3.64 -12.96 23.12
C LEU A 342 3.81 -13.59 24.52
N GLN A 343 3.93 -14.92 24.60
CA GLN A 343 4.15 -15.68 25.83
C GLN A 343 2.97 -15.56 26.83
N LYS A 344 1.74 -15.59 26.32
CA LYS A 344 0.46 -15.61 27.05
C LYS A 344 0.38 -14.48 28.10
N PRO A 345 0.44 -13.20 27.67
CA PRO A 345 0.41 -12.08 28.59
C PRO A 345 -0.95 -11.95 29.29
N SER A 346 -0.95 -11.36 30.48
CA SER A 346 -2.13 -10.72 31.07
C SER A 346 -2.56 -9.49 30.24
N ALA A 347 -3.76 -8.94 30.45
CA ALA A 347 -4.17 -7.71 29.78
C ALA A 347 -3.23 -6.54 30.11
N LYS A 348 -2.71 -6.45 31.34
CA LYS A 348 -1.72 -5.43 31.73
C LYS A 348 -0.41 -5.56 30.96
N GLU A 349 0.11 -6.78 30.80
CA GLU A 349 1.32 -7.02 30.01
C GLU A 349 1.06 -6.75 28.52
N LEU A 350 -0.14 -7.08 28.01
CA LEU A 350 -0.51 -6.76 26.63
C LEU A 350 -0.57 -5.24 26.40
N MET A 351 -1.09 -4.45 27.34
CA MET A 351 -1.03 -2.98 27.28
C MET A 351 0.41 -2.49 27.13
N GLN A 352 1.34 -3.04 27.92
CA GLN A 352 2.76 -2.67 27.86
C GLN A 352 3.40 -2.99 26.50
N ILE A 353 3.10 -4.17 25.96
CA ILE A 353 3.59 -4.63 24.65
C ILE A 353 3.06 -3.72 23.53
N ILE A 354 1.75 -3.44 23.53
CA ILE A 354 1.10 -2.64 22.50
C ILE A 354 1.55 -1.17 22.56
N ALA A 355 1.64 -0.58 23.76
CA ALA A 355 2.19 0.77 23.91
C ALA A 355 3.65 0.86 23.43
N THR A 356 4.44 -0.20 23.67
CA THR A 356 5.82 -0.28 23.16
C THR A 356 5.87 -0.35 21.64
N ALA A 357 4.99 -1.11 20.99
CA ALA A 357 4.89 -1.14 19.54
C ALA A 357 4.55 0.25 18.96
N GLY A 358 3.61 0.97 19.60
CA GLY A 358 3.28 2.36 19.24
C GLY A 358 4.47 3.32 19.40
N LEU A 359 5.19 3.27 20.53
CA LEU A 359 6.37 4.09 20.77
C LEU A 359 7.48 3.80 19.75
N ALA A 360 7.74 2.51 19.47
CA ALA A 360 8.73 2.10 18.49
C ALA A 360 8.41 2.65 17.10
N GLN A 361 7.14 2.62 16.70
CA GLN A 361 6.71 3.10 15.41
C GLN A 361 6.79 4.63 15.29
N ASN A 362 6.45 5.35 16.36
CA ASN A 362 6.63 6.79 16.39
C ASN A 362 8.10 7.20 16.34
N PHE A 363 8.96 6.52 17.08
CA PHE A 363 10.40 6.74 17.01
C PHE A 363 10.95 6.48 15.61
N ALA A 364 10.51 5.42 14.94
CA ALA A 364 10.92 5.11 13.57
C ALA A 364 10.56 6.24 12.60
N ALA A 365 9.32 6.73 12.67
CA ALA A 365 8.82 7.82 11.83
C ALA A 365 9.60 9.11 12.07
N LEU A 366 9.78 9.53 13.32
CA LEU A 366 10.53 10.73 13.68
C LEU A 366 12.00 10.62 13.27
N ARG A 367 12.64 9.45 13.49
CA ARG A 367 14.01 9.19 13.05
C ARG A 367 14.15 9.32 11.54
N ALA A 368 13.21 8.79 10.77
CA ALA A 368 13.24 8.90 9.32
C ALA A 368 13.07 10.36 8.86
N LEU A 369 12.11 11.10 9.43
CA LEU A 369 11.82 12.49 9.09
C LEU A 369 12.94 13.47 9.44
N THR A 370 13.66 13.22 10.54
CA THR A 370 14.73 14.11 11.02
C THR A 370 16.11 13.82 10.41
N THR A 371 16.25 12.71 9.66
CA THR A 371 17.50 12.29 9.02
C THR A 371 17.47 12.37 7.50
N LYS A 372 17.14 11.28 6.80
CA LYS A 372 17.18 11.16 5.33
C LYS A 372 15.81 11.35 4.65
N GLY A 373 14.74 11.54 5.43
CA GLY A 373 13.35 11.61 4.95
C GLY A 373 12.70 10.23 4.88
N ILE A 374 11.37 10.19 5.07
CA ILE A 374 10.58 8.93 5.16
C ILE A 374 10.59 8.11 3.87
N GLN A 375 10.70 8.80 2.71
CA GLN A 375 10.67 8.15 1.41
C GLN A 375 11.88 7.23 1.21
N HIS A 376 13.08 7.60 1.69
CA HIS A 376 14.29 6.83 1.42
C HIS A 376 14.22 5.37 1.92
N GLY A 377 13.55 5.10 3.05
CA GLY A 377 13.34 3.74 3.58
C GLY A 377 12.15 3.00 2.98
N HIS A 378 11.05 3.71 2.69
CA HIS A 378 9.82 3.15 2.13
C HIS A 378 9.96 2.68 0.66
N MET A 379 10.93 3.23 -0.07
CA MET A 379 10.99 3.06 -1.52
C MET A 379 11.28 1.64 -1.98
N LYS A 380 11.99 0.82 -1.18
CA LYS A 380 12.27 -0.58 -1.58
C LYS A 380 11.00 -1.43 -1.61
N MET A 381 10.12 -1.31 -0.62
CA MET A 381 8.83 -2.04 -0.62
C MET A 381 7.82 -1.40 -1.58
N HIS A 382 7.77 -0.06 -1.64
CA HIS A 382 6.90 0.63 -2.58
C HIS A 382 7.23 0.27 -4.05
N LEU A 383 8.52 0.13 -4.37
CA LEU A 383 8.98 -0.38 -5.66
C LEU A 383 8.42 -1.78 -5.96
N GLN A 384 8.45 -2.71 -5.01
CA GLN A 384 7.91 -4.06 -5.22
C GLN A 384 6.40 -4.03 -5.48
N ASN A 385 5.64 -3.16 -4.81
CA ASN A 385 4.20 -3.02 -5.07
C ASN A 385 3.93 -2.55 -6.50
N ILE A 386 4.67 -1.54 -6.98
CA ILE A 386 4.54 -1.06 -8.37
C ILE A 386 4.92 -2.17 -9.36
N ILE A 387 6.04 -2.86 -9.13
CA ILE A 387 6.51 -3.97 -9.97
C ILE A 387 5.46 -5.10 -10.05
N ASN A 388 4.83 -5.43 -8.91
CA ASN A 388 3.78 -6.45 -8.84
C ASN A 388 2.52 -6.02 -9.60
N GLN A 389 2.10 -4.76 -9.45
CA GLN A 389 0.97 -4.18 -10.16
C GLN A 389 1.17 -4.20 -11.68
N LEU A 390 2.41 -4.02 -12.15
CA LEU A 390 2.77 -4.10 -13.57
C LEU A 390 2.80 -5.55 -14.10
N GLY A 391 2.65 -6.57 -13.24
CA GLY A 391 2.70 -7.97 -13.65
C GLY A 391 4.09 -8.40 -14.11
N ALA A 392 5.14 -7.85 -13.49
CA ALA A 392 6.51 -8.21 -13.82
C ALA A 392 6.86 -9.65 -13.43
N ASN A 393 7.51 -10.39 -14.32
CA ASN A 393 8.07 -11.71 -14.02
C ASN A 393 9.33 -11.60 -13.16
N LYS A 394 9.81 -12.72 -12.61
CA LYS A 394 10.96 -12.76 -11.68
C LYS A 394 12.21 -12.02 -12.22
N ILE A 395 12.55 -12.22 -13.49
CA ILE A 395 13.73 -11.61 -14.13
C ILE A 395 13.55 -10.10 -14.27
N GLU A 396 12.35 -9.66 -14.66
CA GLU A 396 11.99 -8.24 -14.74
C GLU A 396 12.08 -7.58 -13.36
N LYS A 397 11.57 -8.22 -12.29
CA LYS A 397 11.66 -7.70 -10.92
C LYS A 397 13.11 -7.47 -10.50
N GLU A 398 13.98 -8.44 -10.73
CA GLU A 398 15.41 -8.36 -10.38
C GLU A 398 16.10 -7.22 -11.12
N LYS A 399 15.88 -7.09 -12.43
CA LYS A 399 16.46 -6.01 -13.26
C LYS A 399 15.97 -4.62 -12.82
N ILE A 400 14.69 -4.45 -12.55
CA ILE A 400 14.12 -3.17 -12.10
C ILE A 400 14.63 -2.84 -10.69
N THR A 401 14.63 -3.80 -9.78
CA THR A 401 15.10 -3.61 -8.40
C THR A 401 16.56 -3.16 -8.37
N THR A 402 17.41 -3.82 -9.15
CA THR A 402 18.84 -3.47 -9.27
C THR A 402 19.01 -2.08 -9.89
N PHE A 403 18.23 -1.74 -10.92
CA PHE A 403 18.33 -0.44 -11.57
C PHE A 403 18.02 0.73 -10.62
N PHE A 404 17.08 0.55 -9.70
CA PHE A 404 16.64 1.55 -8.73
C PHE A 404 17.41 1.54 -7.40
N ASP A 405 18.39 0.65 -7.24
CA ASP A 405 19.21 0.65 -6.03
C ASP A 405 19.98 1.97 -5.88
N GLY A 406 19.85 2.61 -4.71
CA GLY A 406 20.41 3.94 -4.45
C GLY A 406 19.80 5.11 -5.23
N LYS A 407 18.76 4.91 -6.05
CA LYS A 407 18.09 5.96 -6.84
C LYS A 407 16.72 6.34 -6.25
N THR A 408 16.29 7.57 -6.52
CA THR A 408 14.91 7.99 -6.23
C THR A 408 13.94 7.22 -7.13
N VAL A 409 12.95 6.56 -6.53
CA VAL A 409 11.93 5.79 -7.24
C VAL A 409 10.69 6.68 -7.43
N SER A 410 10.15 6.72 -8.65
CA SER A 410 8.83 7.29 -8.93
C SER A 410 8.03 6.31 -9.76
N HIS A 411 6.70 6.35 -9.67
CA HIS A 411 5.84 5.47 -10.46
C HIS A 411 6.15 5.57 -11.96
N ALA A 412 6.26 6.80 -12.49
CA ALA A 412 6.58 7.04 -13.90
C ALA A 412 7.93 6.43 -14.32
N ALA A 413 8.96 6.54 -13.46
CA ALA A 413 10.28 5.98 -13.76
C ALA A 413 10.25 4.44 -13.79
N VAL A 414 9.50 3.81 -12.88
CA VAL A 414 9.37 2.35 -12.82
C VAL A 414 8.61 1.82 -14.04
N VAL A 415 7.50 2.47 -14.42
CA VAL A 415 6.74 2.13 -15.64
C VAL A 415 7.62 2.23 -16.87
N SER A 416 8.31 3.36 -17.06
CA SER A 416 9.22 3.55 -18.19
C SER A 416 10.29 2.45 -18.24
N LYS A 417 10.92 2.13 -17.10
CA LYS A 417 11.93 1.07 -17.06
C LYS A 417 11.34 -0.30 -17.41
N PHE A 418 10.15 -0.61 -16.89
CA PHE A 418 9.45 -1.84 -17.20
C PHE A 418 9.12 -1.97 -18.69
N GLU A 419 8.62 -0.90 -19.32
CA GLU A 419 8.36 -0.85 -20.76
C GLU A 419 9.65 -1.06 -21.57
N THR A 420 10.78 -0.48 -21.17
CA THR A 420 12.06 -0.73 -21.87
C THR A 420 12.49 -2.19 -21.82
N LEU A 421 12.13 -2.94 -20.76
CA LEU A 421 12.46 -4.36 -20.66
C LEU A 421 11.58 -5.23 -21.57
N ARG A 422 10.37 -4.75 -21.89
CA ARG A 422 9.41 -5.45 -22.76
C ARG A 422 9.42 -4.98 -24.21
N LYS A 423 10.12 -3.89 -24.53
CA LYS A 423 10.28 -3.43 -25.91
C LYS A 423 11.07 -4.48 -26.69
N ALA A 424 10.48 -5.02 -27.76
CA ALA A 424 11.16 -5.95 -28.65
C ALA A 424 12.40 -5.26 -29.25
N LYS A 425 13.54 -5.96 -29.25
CA LYS A 425 14.71 -5.51 -30.01
C LYS A 425 14.38 -5.64 -31.49
N VAL A 426 14.60 -4.57 -32.25
CA VAL A 426 14.52 -4.62 -33.71
C VAL A 426 15.74 -5.37 -34.22
N ASN A 427 15.53 -6.45 -34.97
CA ASN A 427 16.60 -7.11 -35.71
C ASN A 427 16.86 -6.28 -36.96
N TRP A 428 17.82 -5.36 -36.87
CA TRP A 428 18.23 -4.53 -38.00
C TRP A 428 18.96 -5.38 -39.03
N VAL A 429 18.56 -5.26 -40.30
CA VAL A 429 19.22 -5.93 -41.43
C VAL A 429 20.57 -5.28 -41.68
N ASP A 430 21.64 -6.08 -41.68
CA ASP A 430 22.92 -5.65 -42.22
C ASP A 430 22.91 -5.80 -43.75
N PHE A 431 22.56 -4.70 -44.43
CA PHE A 431 22.46 -4.70 -45.89
C PHE A 431 23.83 -4.86 -46.58
N THR A 432 24.95 -4.65 -45.88
CA THR A 432 26.30 -4.79 -46.44
C THR A 432 26.77 -6.24 -46.45
N ASN A 433 26.13 -7.12 -45.67
CA ASN A 433 26.41 -8.54 -45.66
C ASN A 433 25.67 -9.24 -46.80
N GLU A 434 26.33 -9.38 -47.95
CA GLU A 434 25.78 -10.04 -49.14
C GLU A 434 25.22 -11.45 -48.84
N SER A 435 25.90 -12.23 -47.99
CA SER A 435 25.46 -13.60 -47.67
C SER A 435 24.14 -13.60 -46.89
N GLU A 436 23.98 -12.67 -45.95
CA GLU A 436 22.76 -12.49 -45.17
C GLU A 436 21.60 -12.01 -46.06
N VAL A 437 21.83 -10.97 -46.87
CA VAL A 437 20.82 -10.42 -47.78
C VAL A 437 20.34 -11.48 -48.78
N ARG A 438 21.25 -12.23 -49.40
CA ARG A 438 20.90 -13.32 -50.32
C ARG A 438 20.14 -14.44 -49.61
N SER A 439 20.55 -14.81 -48.39
CA SER A 439 19.86 -15.81 -47.59
C SER A 439 18.42 -15.40 -47.28
N LEU A 440 18.21 -14.17 -46.83
CA LEU A 440 16.89 -13.63 -46.50
C LEU A 440 15.97 -13.56 -47.73
N LEU A 441 16.51 -13.24 -48.91
CA LEU A 441 15.75 -13.15 -50.15
C LEU A 441 15.56 -14.50 -50.87
N SER A 442 16.28 -15.56 -50.48
CA SER A 442 16.31 -16.85 -51.20
C SER A 442 14.94 -17.52 -51.37
N ASN A 443 14.02 -17.32 -50.41
CA ASN A 443 12.67 -17.89 -50.43
C ASN A 443 11.60 -16.94 -50.97
N LEU A 444 11.98 -15.71 -51.35
CA LEU A 444 11.05 -14.72 -51.90
C LEU A 444 10.72 -15.07 -53.36
N LYS A 445 9.43 -15.14 -53.70
CA LYS A 445 8.96 -15.36 -55.08
C LYS A 445 8.60 -14.03 -55.73
N ALA A 446 8.63 -13.99 -57.05
CA ALA A 446 8.30 -12.79 -57.82
C ALA A 446 6.89 -12.25 -57.48
N ASP A 447 5.93 -13.15 -57.30
CA ASP A 447 4.52 -12.89 -57.01
C ASP A 447 4.18 -12.93 -55.50
N SER A 448 5.18 -13.01 -54.61
CA SER A 448 4.96 -12.98 -53.16
C SER A 448 4.12 -11.76 -52.77
N LYS A 449 3.10 -11.96 -51.94
CA LYS A 449 2.26 -10.89 -51.40
C LYS A 449 2.89 -10.31 -50.13
N PRO A 450 2.85 -8.98 -49.94
CA PRO A 450 3.38 -8.36 -48.75
C PRO A 450 2.41 -8.52 -47.55
N LEU A 451 2.95 -8.47 -46.33
CA LEU A 451 2.19 -8.31 -45.09
C LEU A 451 1.54 -6.91 -44.99
N PHE A 452 2.18 -5.89 -45.58
CA PHE A 452 1.64 -4.52 -45.67
C PHE A 452 2.13 -3.81 -46.96
N GLY A 453 1.39 -2.83 -47.48
CA GLY A 453 1.74 -2.15 -48.74
C GLY A 453 1.29 -2.89 -50.00
N LYS A 454 1.73 -2.44 -51.19
CA LYS A 454 1.19 -2.89 -52.49
C LYS A 454 2.19 -3.63 -53.41
N MET A 455 3.50 -3.55 -53.16
CA MET A 455 4.51 -4.18 -54.02
C MET A 455 4.45 -5.71 -53.92
N ASN A 456 4.63 -6.41 -55.04
CA ASN A 456 4.95 -7.85 -55.02
C ASN A 456 6.44 -8.09 -54.70
N GLY A 457 6.83 -9.34 -54.51
CA GLY A 457 8.19 -9.70 -54.10
C GLY A 457 9.28 -9.15 -55.03
N GLN A 458 9.10 -9.26 -56.35
CA GLN A 458 10.08 -8.73 -57.30
C GLN A 458 10.12 -7.20 -57.31
N GLN A 459 8.96 -6.54 -57.26
CA GLN A 459 8.87 -5.08 -57.19
C GLN A 459 9.53 -4.51 -55.94
N MET A 460 9.44 -5.20 -54.80
CA MET A 460 10.13 -4.77 -53.57
C MET A 460 11.65 -4.81 -53.76
N VAL A 461 12.20 -5.90 -54.31
CA VAL A 461 13.66 -6.01 -54.54
C VAL A 461 14.15 -4.92 -55.50
N GLU A 462 13.41 -4.68 -56.58
CA GLU A 462 13.73 -3.63 -57.54
C GLU A 462 13.58 -2.21 -56.95
N HIS A 463 12.61 -2.01 -56.05
CA HIS A 463 12.46 -0.76 -55.31
C HIS A 463 13.65 -0.49 -54.41
N VAL A 464 14.07 -1.48 -53.62
CA VAL A 464 15.26 -1.34 -52.76
C VAL A 464 16.50 -1.07 -53.60
N SER A 465 16.67 -1.79 -54.73
CA SER A 465 17.77 -1.55 -55.67
C SER A 465 17.73 -0.14 -56.26
N PHE A 466 16.55 0.37 -56.60
CA PHE A 466 16.38 1.73 -57.12
C PHE A 466 16.85 2.79 -56.13
N LEU A 467 16.50 2.66 -54.84
CA LEU A 467 16.99 3.58 -53.81
C LEU A 467 18.52 3.49 -53.63
N MET A 468 19.12 2.29 -53.78
CA MET A 468 20.57 2.14 -53.80
C MET A 468 21.20 2.85 -55.01
N LYS A 469 20.57 2.83 -56.18
CA LYS A 469 21.04 3.54 -57.38
C LYS A 469 21.07 5.06 -57.16
N ILE A 470 20.10 5.60 -56.42
CA ILE A 470 20.11 7.01 -56.01
C ILE A 470 21.30 7.30 -55.10
N SER A 471 21.51 6.49 -54.06
CA SER A 471 22.67 6.69 -53.17
C SER A 471 24.02 6.48 -53.85
N ASN A 472 24.05 5.77 -54.97
CA ASN A 472 25.27 5.54 -55.78
C ASN A 472 25.46 6.61 -56.87
N GLY A 473 24.68 7.70 -56.86
CA GLY A 473 24.75 8.75 -57.89
C GLY A 473 24.37 8.30 -59.30
N LYS A 474 23.85 7.07 -59.47
CA LYS A 474 23.45 6.50 -60.78
C LYS A 474 22.07 7.01 -61.24
N VAL A 475 21.28 7.54 -60.32
CA VAL A 475 19.98 8.17 -60.58
C VAL A 475 19.97 9.51 -59.86
N ALA A 476 19.86 10.61 -60.61
CA ALA A 476 19.74 11.94 -60.02
C ALA A 476 18.41 12.07 -59.25
N ALA A 477 18.50 12.47 -57.99
CA ALA A 477 17.35 12.83 -57.17
C ALA A 477 17.25 14.36 -57.10
N ASP A 478 16.70 14.99 -58.14
CA ASP A 478 16.58 16.45 -58.26
C ASP A 478 15.45 17.03 -57.41
N TYR A 479 15.43 16.71 -56.11
CA TYR A 479 14.45 17.20 -55.15
C TYR A 479 15.09 18.14 -54.15
N PHE A 480 14.61 19.39 -54.11
CA PHE A 480 15.04 20.37 -53.12
C PHE A 480 14.36 20.11 -51.76
N VAL A 481 15.16 19.96 -50.72
CA VAL A 481 14.70 19.86 -49.32
C VAL A 481 15.37 20.98 -48.53
N GLU A 482 14.58 21.92 -48.01
CA GLU A 482 15.09 23.03 -47.17
C GLU A 482 15.94 22.51 -46.00
N ASP A 483 17.05 23.21 -45.71
CA ASP A 483 18.04 22.81 -44.70
C ASP A 483 17.44 22.58 -43.31
N GLU A 484 16.50 23.42 -42.87
CA GLU A 484 15.83 23.28 -41.58
C GLU A 484 14.98 21.99 -41.52
N LYS A 485 14.29 21.66 -42.62
CA LYS A 485 13.51 20.42 -42.74
C LYS A 485 14.44 19.21 -42.81
N SER A 486 15.56 19.30 -43.53
CA SER A 486 16.59 18.26 -43.62
C SER A 486 17.19 17.98 -42.24
N ALA A 487 17.68 19.01 -41.54
CA ALA A 487 18.28 18.90 -40.21
C ALA A 487 17.32 18.25 -39.20
N ARG A 488 16.04 18.68 -39.18
CA ARG A 488 15.03 18.07 -38.33
C ARG A 488 14.81 16.59 -38.66
N ARG A 489 14.70 16.23 -39.94
CA ARG A 489 14.44 14.84 -40.36
C ARG A 489 15.64 13.92 -40.13
N LYS A 490 16.87 14.40 -40.35
CA LYS A 490 18.11 13.62 -40.12
C LYS A 490 18.23 13.11 -38.69
N THR A 491 17.71 13.84 -37.70
CA THR A 491 17.72 13.37 -36.29
C THR A 491 17.06 12.01 -36.10
N PHE A 492 16.03 11.66 -36.89
CA PHE A 492 15.37 10.36 -36.84
C PHE A 492 16.33 9.20 -37.17
N LEU A 493 17.26 9.41 -38.12
CA LEU A 493 18.23 8.39 -38.53
C LEU A 493 19.18 7.99 -37.38
N ASN A 494 19.35 8.86 -36.39
CA ASN A 494 20.15 8.61 -35.18
C ASN A 494 19.36 7.96 -34.03
N THR A 495 18.07 7.62 -34.23
CA THR A 495 17.23 6.98 -33.21
C THR A 495 17.03 5.49 -33.51
N ASP A 496 16.58 4.71 -32.52
CA ASP A 496 16.12 3.33 -32.72
C ASP A 496 14.69 3.25 -33.32
N GLY A 497 14.17 4.35 -33.88
CA GLY A 497 12.85 4.38 -34.52
C GLY A 497 12.84 3.63 -35.85
N GLU A 498 11.78 2.87 -36.10
CA GLU A 498 11.52 2.21 -37.39
C GLU A 498 10.79 3.14 -38.37
N LEU A 499 10.91 2.88 -39.67
CA LEU A 499 10.09 3.55 -40.68
C LEU A 499 8.62 3.14 -40.51
N GLN A 500 7.72 4.11 -40.47
CA GLN A 500 6.30 3.89 -40.23
C GLN A 500 5.63 3.15 -41.40
N ILE A 501 4.81 2.15 -41.09
CA ILE A 501 3.98 1.45 -42.07
C ILE A 501 2.96 2.43 -42.66
N GLY A 502 2.86 2.48 -43.99
CA GLY A 502 1.93 3.35 -44.70
C GLY A 502 2.42 4.80 -44.87
N PHE A 503 3.67 5.10 -44.52
CA PHE A 503 4.29 6.39 -44.82
C PHE A 503 4.38 6.59 -46.34
N LYS A 504 3.70 7.62 -46.85
CA LYS A 504 3.69 7.98 -48.28
C LYS A 504 4.48 9.29 -48.47
N PRO A 505 5.75 9.24 -48.89
CA PRO A 505 6.44 10.45 -49.30
C PRO A 505 5.78 10.98 -50.58
N ALA A 506 5.49 12.28 -50.62
CA ALA A 506 4.78 12.93 -51.74
C ALA A 506 5.47 12.79 -53.12
N MET A 507 6.70 12.27 -53.15
CA MET A 507 7.54 12.16 -54.35
C MET A 507 7.51 10.76 -55.00
N LEU A 508 6.85 9.77 -54.40
CA LEU A 508 6.73 8.42 -54.96
C LEU A 508 5.31 8.17 -55.49
N SER A 509 5.21 7.40 -56.59
CA SER A 509 3.94 6.96 -57.17
C SER A 509 3.08 6.20 -56.15
N GLU A 510 1.75 6.40 -56.17
CA GLU A 510 0.80 5.66 -55.33
C GLU A 510 0.69 4.17 -55.71
N GLU A 511 1.09 3.84 -56.94
CA GLU A 511 1.16 2.47 -57.45
C GLU A 511 2.62 2.01 -57.62
N PRO A 512 2.92 0.73 -57.32
CA PRO A 512 4.22 0.14 -57.56
C PRO A 512 4.72 0.35 -58.99
N TYR A 513 6.01 0.63 -59.16
CA TYR A 513 6.61 0.67 -60.49
C TYR A 513 6.50 -0.71 -61.17
N PRO A 514 6.31 -0.76 -62.50
CA PRO A 514 6.41 -2.00 -63.26
C PRO A 514 7.78 -2.67 -63.07
N VAL A 515 7.80 -4.00 -63.06
CA VAL A 515 9.06 -4.76 -63.00
C VAL A 515 9.93 -4.47 -64.23
N LYS A 516 11.23 -4.31 -64.01
CA LYS A 516 12.24 -4.03 -65.03
C LYS A 516 12.98 -5.28 -65.49
N PHE A 517 13.25 -6.21 -64.57
CA PHE A 517 13.97 -7.44 -64.87
C PHE A 517 13.02 -8.57 -65.24
N ALA A 518 13.51 -9.54 -66.03
CA ALA A 518 12.69 -10.68 -66.47
C ALA A 518 12.46 -11.69 -65.33
N THR A 519 13.39 -11.76 -64.37
CA THR A 519 13.30 -12.68 -63.23
C THR A 519 13.66 -11.99 -61.92
N ILE A 520 13.07 -12.43 -60.81
CA ILE A 520 13.44 -11.96 -59.47
C ILE A 520 14.92 -12.21 -59.14
N LYS A 521 15.54 -13.25 -59.73
CA LYS A 521 16.97 -13.53 -59.56
C LYS A 521 17.82 -12.39 -60.11
N GLU A 522 17.50 -11.90 -61.31
CA GLU A 522 18.18 -10.74 -61.91
C GLU A 522 17.99 -9.48 -61.05
N SER A 523 16.79 -9.28 -60.47
CA SER A 523 16.54 -8.17 -59.54
C SER A 523 17.40 -8.26 -58.28
N ILE A 524 17.56 -9.46 -57.71
CA ILE A 524 18.42 -9.69 -56.54
C ILE A 524 19.89 -9.46 -56.89
N ASP A 525 20.35 -9.96 -58.04
CA ASP A 525 21.73 -9.78 -58.48
C ASP A 525 22.05 -8.30 -58.74
N ASP A 526 21.12 -7.53 -59.31
CA ASP A 526 21.24 -6.07 -59.44
C ASP A 526 21.29 -5.38 -58.07
N LEU A 527 20.40 -5.73 -57.14
CA LEU A 527 20.42 -5.17 -55.78
C LEU A 527 21.78 -5.36 -55.10
N ILE A 528 22.32 -6.58 -55.16
CA ILE A 528 23.63 -6.90 -54.59
C ILE A 528 24.75 -6.11 -55.27
N LEU A 529 24.70 -5.97 -56.59
CA LEU A 529 25.64 -5.12 -57.32
C LEU A 529 25.58 -3.66 -56.83
N GLN A 530 24.39 -3.12 -56.60
CA GLN A 530 24.26 -1.75 -56.06
C GLN A 530 24.75 -1.63 -54.62
N VAL A 531 24.53 -2.63 -53.78
CA VAL A 531 25.10 -2.68 -52.41
C VAL A 531 26.62 -2.66 -52.47
N ASN A 532 27.23 -3.47 -53.32
CA ASN A 532 28.69 -3.54 -53.47
C ASN A 532 29.30 -2.27 -54.06
N ASP A 533 28.52 -1.49 -54.82
CA ASP A 533 28.96 -0.22 -55.39
C ASP A 533 28.82 0.95 -54.42
N PHE A 534 27.96 0.84 -53.40
CA PHE A 534 27.69 1.90 -52.43
C PHE A 534 28.96 2.38 -51.72
N GLU A 535 29.72 1.47 -51.11
CA GLU A 535 30.97 1.84 -50.45
C GLU A 535 32.03 2.36 -51.43
N LYS A 536 32.01 1.91 -52.68
CA LYS A 536 32.97 2.38 -53.70
C LYS A 536 32.66 3.81 -54.11
N HIS A 537 31.37 4.16 -54.27
CA HIS A 537 30.92 5.48 -54.68
C HIS A 537 31.34 6.57 -53.67
N PHE A 538 31.10 6.33 -52.38
CA PHE A 538 31.44 7.26 -51.30
C PHE A 538 32.94 7.36 -50.99
N LYS A 539 33.81 6.58 -51.67
CA LYS A 539 35.26 6.84 -51.65
C LYS A 539 35.64 8.07 -52.49
N THR A 540 34.80 8.44 -53.45
CA THR A 540 35.06 9.52 -54.42
C THR A 540 34.12 10.73 -54.30
N VAL A 541 33.05 10.61 -53.52
CA VAL A 541 32.01 11.63 -53.35
C VAL A 541 31.73 11.84 -51.86
N GLN A 542 31.51 13.08 -51.42
CA GLN A 542 31.26 13.40 -50.01
C GLN A 542 29.80 13.15 -49.60
N SER A 543 28.86 13.35 -50.51
CA SER A 543 27.43 13.33 -50.22
C SER A 543 26.60 13.07 -51.48
N GLU A 544 25.40 12.52 -51.30
CA GLU A 544 24.40 12.33 -52.35
C GLU A 544 23.02 12.79 -51.89
N ASN A 545 22.21 13.33 -52.79
CA ASN A 545 20.90 13.87 -52.42
C ASN A 545 19.86 12.76 -52.20
N HIS A 546 19.19 12.79 -51.06
CA HIS A 546 18.07 11.91 -50.74
C HIS A 546 16.73 12.65 -50.94
N PRO A 547 15.75 12.09 -51.69
CA PRO A 547 14.47 12.76 -51.99
C PRO A 547 13.67 13.30 -50.79
N PHE A 548 13.75 12.63 -49.64
CA PHE A 548 13.12 13.04 -48.38
C PHE A 548 14.02 13.76 -47.36
N PHE A 549 15.28 13.33 -47.19
CA PHE A 549 16.18 13.84 -46.16
C PHE A 549 17.11 14.96 -46.65
N GLY A 550 17.11 15.28 -47.95
CA GLY A 550 18.08 16.19 -48.57
C GLY A 550 19.46 15.53 -48.69
N GLU A 551 20.51 16.34 -48.75
CA GLU A 551 21.89 15.86 -48.89
C GLU A 551 22.31 14.96 -47.72
N LEU A 552 22.72 13.72 -47.98
CA LEU A 552 23.21 12.78 -46.97
C LEU A 552 24.66 12.36 -47.31
N ASP A 553 25.50 12.28 -46.28
CA ASP A 553 26.83 11.65 -46.38
C ASP A 553 26.71 10.12 -46.30
N PHE A 554 27.86 9.44 -46.37
CA PHE A 554 27.96 7.98 -46.24
C PHE A 554 27.28 7.44 -44.97
N GLU A 555 27.52 8.07 -43.80
CA GLU A 555 27.03 7.58 -42.52
C GLU A 555 25.50 7.68 -42.44
N TYR A 556 24.93 8.80 -42.89
CA TYR A 556 23.48 8.99 -42.92
C TYR A 556 22.79 8.12 -43.97
N TRP A 557 23.39 7.92 -45.14
CA TRP A 557 22.87 6.96 -46.12
C TRP A 557 22.90 5.53 -45.61
N GLN A 558 23.97 5.13 -44.91
CA GLN A 558 24.07 3.82 -44.29
C GLN A 558 22.97 3.62 -43.24
N LYS A 559 22.76 4.60 -42.34
CA LYS A 559 21.68 4.56 -41.34
C LYS A 559 20.29 4.47 -41.97
N PHE A 560 20.07 5.21 -43.06
CA PHE A 560 18.83 5.12 -43.82
C PHE A 560 18.64 3.72 -44.42
N HIS A 561 19.65 3.18 -45.11
CA HIS A 561 19.56 1.88 -45.77
C HIS A 561 19.34 0.74 -44.78
N VAL A 562 19.97 0.74 -43.60
CA VAL A 562 19.67 -0.22 -42.53
C VAL A 562 18.17 -0.19 -42.18
N LYS A 563 17.60 1.00 -41.97
CA LYS A 563 16.17 1.15 -41.65
C LYS A 563 15.25 0.79 -42.82
N HIS A 564 15.65 1.13 -44.04
CA HIS A 564 14.91 0.90 -45.27
C HIS A 564 14.84 -0.58 -45.65
N PHE A 565 15.98 -1.28 -45.64
CA PHE A 565 16.05 -2.73 -45.83
C PHE A 565 15.23 -3.46 -44.77
N THR A 566 15.41 -3.10 -43.49
CA THR A 566 14.65 -3.71 -42.39
C THR A 566 13.14 -3.53 -42.58
N HIS A 567 12.68 -2.35 -43.00
CA HIS A 567 11.26 -2.09 -43.27
C HIS A 567 10.71 -2.98 -44.39
N HIS A 568 11.40 -3.08 -45.52
CA HIS A 568 10.96 -3.91 -46.66
C HIS A 568 11.13 -5.41 -46.43
N PHE A 569 12.06 -5.82 -45.57
CA PHE A 569 12.21 -7.23 -45.22
C PHE A 569 11.09 -7.65 -44.26
N LYS A 570 10.73 -6.80 -43.30
CA LYS A 570 9.51 -6.97 -42.48
C LYS A 570 8.24 -6.97 -43.32
N GLN A 571 8.21 -6.18 -44.40
CA GLN A 571 7.09 -6.15 -45.34
C GLN A 571 6.75 -7.54 -45.90
N PHE A 572 7.74 -8.42 -46.01
CA PHE A 572 7.57 -9.79 -46.52
C PHE A 572 7.83 -10.87 -45.46
N GLY A 573 7.90 -10.50 -44.18
CA GLY A 573 8.14 -11.43 -43.08
C GLY A 573 9.51 -12.12 -43.13
N LEU A 574 10.53 -11.45 -43.68
CA LEU A 574 11.88 -11.99 -43.80
C LEU A 574 12.71 -11.81 -42.52
N VAL A 575 12.37 -10.84 -41.66
CA VAL A 575 13.06 -10.51 -40.39
C VAL A 575 12.13 -10.12 -39.25
#